data_AF-A0A832IHR2-F1
#
_entry.id   AF-A0A832IHR2-F1
#
_cell.length_a   1.000
_cell.length_b   1.000
_cell.length_c   1.000
_cell.angle_alpha   90.00
_cell.angle_beta   90.00
_cell.angle_gamma   90.00
#
_symmetry.space_group_name_H-M   'P 1'
#
loop_
_entity.id
_entity.type
_entity.pdbx_description
1 polymer ?
#
loop_
_entity_poly.entity_id
_entity_poly.type
_entity_poly.pdbx_seq_one_letter_code
_entity_poly.pdbx_strand_id
1 'polypeptide(L)'
;KPIDAIDIDKWCYENSIENCERNHCKHINVYEGDASLLINKQYDIIIANINRNILLNDIKTYVNCLSQKGTLLLSGFYQDDIPIIDTEASKYGLRLSEIIERNNWAALKYTLITVK
;
A
#
# COMPACT_ATOMS: atom_id res chain seq x y z
N LYS A 1 16.05 -2.75 0.20
CA LYS A 1 16.74 -1.50 0.61
C LYS A 1 16.75 -0.59 -0.60
N PRO A 2 16.30 0.67 -0.52
CA PRO A 2 15.68 1.37 0.63
C PRO A 2 14.17 1.06 0.82
N ILE A 3 13.55 1.64 1.85
CA ILE A 3 12.10 1.70 2.08
C ILE A 3 11.65 3.14 1.80
N ASP A 4 10.55 3.31 1.07
CA ASP A 4 9.93 4.61 0.86
C ASP A 4 8.60 4.68 1.61
N ALA A 5 8.32 5.81 2.25
CA ALA A 5 7.06 6.15 2.89
C ALA A 5 6.51 7.43 2.25
N ILE A 6 5.22 7.47 1.97
CA ILE A 6 4.53 8.64 1.42
C ILE A 6 3.31 8.96 2.28
N ASP A 7 3.02 10.24 2.47
CA ASP A 7 1.77 10.71 3.06
C ASP A 7 1.41 12.08 2.47
N ILE A 8 0.12 12.31 2.20
CA ILE A 8 -0.37 13.59 1.65
C ILE A 8 -0.49 14.67 2.73
N ASP A 9 -0.61 14.28 3.99
CA ASP A 9 -0.73 15.22 5.11
C ASP A 9 0.67 15.61 5.61
N LYS A 10 0.97 16.91 5.49
CA LYS A 10 2.21 17.51 5.98
C LYS A 10 2.51 17.15 7.44
N TRP A 11 1.51 17.10 8.31
CA TRP A 11 1.73 16.73 9.72
C TRP A 11 2.16 15.27 9.88
N CYS A 12 1.59 14.36 9.08
CA CYS A 12 1.98 12.95 9.06
C CYS A 12 3.38 12.76 8.48
N TYR A 13 3.74 13.53 7.44
CA TYR A 13 5.08 13.58 6.87
C TYR A 13 6.12 14.02 7.90
N GLU A 14 5.91 15.16 8.57
CA GLU A 14 6.81 15.68 9.61
C GLU A 14 6.93 14.70 10.78
N ASN A 15 5.81 14.11 11.22
CA ASN A 15 5.80 13.11 12.28
C ASN A 15 6.59 11.84 11.90
N SER A 16 6.50 11.41 10.65
CA SER A 16 7.24 10.24 10.16
C SER A 16 8.75 10.48 10.14
N ILE A 17 9.20 11.69 9.77
CA ILE A 17 10.61 12.08 9.85
C ILE A 17 11.10 12.06 11.30
N GLU A 18 10.39 12.72 12.20
CA GLU A 18 10.76 12.74 13.62
C GLU A 18 10.81 11.33 14.22
N ASN A 19 9.86 10.46 13.87
CA ASN A 19 9.84 9.08 14.34
C ASN A 19 11.02 8.26 13.79
N CYS A 20 11.41 8.48 12.53
CA CYS A 20 12.59 7.84 11.96
C CYS A 20 13.86 8.28 12.68
N GLU A 21 14.00 9.57 12.98
CA GLU A 21 15.12 10.12 13.73
C GLU A 21 15.19 9.55 15.16
N ARG A 22 14.08 9.59 15.89
CA ARG A 22 13.97 9.08 17.27
C ARG A 22 14.33 7.59 17.38
N ASN A 23 13.99 6.80 16.36
CA ASN A 23 14.26 5.36 16.32
C ASN A 23 15.55 5.00 15.57
N HIS A 24 16.36 5.98 15.15
CA HIS A 24 17.60 5.77 14.41
C HIS A 24 17.42 4.98 13.09
N CYS A 25 16.27 5.12 12.45
CA CYS A 25 15.94 4.47 11.18
C CYS A 25 16.61 5.19 10.00
N LYS A 26 17.76 4.70 9.53
CA LYS A 26 18.57 5.35 8.47
C LYS A 26 18.22 4.95 7.03
N HIS A 27 17.21 4.11 6.83
CA HIS A 27 16.94 3.46 5.54
C HIS A 27 15.49 3.63 5.08
N ILE A 28 14.80 4.64 5.61
CA ILE A 28 13.44 5.03 5.25
C ILE A 28 13.52 6.43 4.65
N ASN A 29 13.12 6.58 3.39
CA ASN A 29 12.90 7.88 2.79
C ASN A 29 11.43 8.24 2.98
N VAL A 30 11.15 9.42 3.53
CA VAL A 30 9.79 9.91 3.73
C VAL A 30 9.55 11.02 2.70
N TYR A 31 8.39 11.00 2.03
CA TYR A 31 7.99 12.03 1.06
C TYR A 31 6.59 12.54 1.38
N GLU A 32 6.37 13.84 1.19
CA GLU A 32 5.04 14.45 1.22
C GLU A 32 4.41 14.34 -0.18
N GLY A 33 3.28 13.64 -0.30
CA GLY A 33 2.54 13.48 -1.54
C GLY A 33 1.78 12.15 -1.65
N ASP A 34 1.20 11.91 -2.82
CA ASP A 34 0.33 10.78 -3.10
C ASP A 34 1.00 9.68 -3.94
N ALA A 35 0.22 8.69 -4.37
CA ALA A 35 0.68 7.54 -5.16
C ALA A 35 1.38 7.94 -6.48
N SER A 36 1.22 9.16 -6.99
CA SER A 36 1.94 9.64 -8.17
C SER A 36 3.46 9.66 -7.97
N LEU A 37 3.93 9.79 -6.73
CA LEU A 37 5.36 9.71 -6.38
C LEU A 37 5.96 8.29 -6.58
N LEU A 38 5.10 7.28 -6.75
CA LEU A 38 5.51 5.90 -6.99
C LEU A 38 5.77 5.62 -8.47
N ILE A 39 5.32 6.48 -9.38
CA ILE A 39 5.44 6.26 -10.83
C ILE A 39 6.92 6.07 -11.20
N ASN A 40 7.19 5.03 -12.00
CA ASN A 40 8.53 4.57 -12.41
C ASN A 40 9.40 3.97 -11.29
N LYS A 41 8.85 3.74 -10.10
CA LYS A 41 9.51 2.97 -9.04
C LYS A 41 9.04 1.50 -9.06
N GLN A 42 9.82 0.63 -8.43
CA GLN A 42 9.51 -0.80 -8.32
C GLN A 42 9.76 -1.30 -6.91
N TYR A 43 8.83 -2.12 -6.42
CA TYR A 43 8.81 -2.62 -5.05
C TYR A 43 8.41 -4.10 -5.00
N ASP A 44 9.09 -4.86 -4.16
CA ASP A 44 8.70 -6.24 -3.88
C ASP A 44 7.46 -6.31 -2.99
N ILE A 45 7.27 -5.31 -2.14
CA ILE A 45 6.16 -5.22 -1.19
C ILE A 45 5.66 -3.76 -1.15
N ILE A 46 4.35 -3.57 -1.27
CA ILE A 46 3.67 -2.31 -1.00
C ILE A 46 2.68 -2.54 0.15
N ILE A 47 2.67 -1.61 1.12
CA ILE A 47 1.76 -1.63 2.26
C ILE A 47 0.97 -0.32 2.25
N ALA A 48 -0.36 -0.41 2.27
CA ALA A 48 -1.24 0.74 2.34
C ALA A 48 -2.32 0.51 3.40
N ASN A 49 -2.28 1.29 4.49
CA ASN A 49 -3.27 1.27 5.55
C ASN A 49 -4.02 2.60 5.58
N ILE A 50 -4.97 2.77 4.66
CA ILE A 50 -5.67 4.03 4.39
C ILE A 50 -7.13 3.76 4.00
N ASN A 51 -7.92 4.82 3.85
CA ASN A 51 -9.34 4.71 3.52
C ASN A 51 -9.60 3.97 2.19
N ARG A 52 -10.65 3.14 2.15
CA ARG A 52 -11.14 2.41 0.97
C ARG A 52 -11.13 3.23 -0.32
N ASN A 53 -11.65 4.45 -0.31
CA ASN A 53 -11.82 5.21 -1.55
C ASN A 53 -10.47 5.58 -2.19
N ILE A 54 -9.45 5.84 -1.36
CA ILE A 54 -8.09 6.10 -1.84
C ILE A 54 -7.47 4.81 -2.35
N LEU A 55 -7.67 3.69 -1.65
CA LEU A 55 -7.21 2.37 -2.12
C LEU A 55 -7.76 2.03 -3.51
N LEU A 56 -9.06 2.21 -3.74
CA LEU A 56 -9.69 1.94 -5.04
C LEU A 56 -9.10 2.79 -6.17
N ASN A 57 -8.73 4.04 -5.89
CA ASN A 57 -8.10 4.92 -6.87
C ASN A 57 -6.64 4.54 -7.15
N ASP A 58 -5.90 4.09 -6.13
CA ASP A 58 -4.45 3.93 -6.22
C ASP A 58 -3.99 2.49 -6.52
N ILE A 59 -4.87 1.48 -6.39
CA ILE A 59 -4.53 0.06 -6.64
C ILE A 59 -3.83 -0.14 -7.98
N LYS A 60 -4.29 0.52 -9.05
CA LYS A 60 -3.65 0.43 -10.37
C LYS A 60 -2.21 0.94 -10.32
N THR A 61 -1.97 2.04 -9.62
CA THR A 61 -0.63 2.61 -9.43
C THR A 61 0.24 1.68 -8.61
N TYR A 62 -0.28 1.12 -7.51
CA TYR A 62 0.45 0.14 -6.70
C TYR A 62 0.87 -1.08 -7.52
N VAL A 63 -0.07 -1.69 -8.24
CA VAL A 63 0.23 -2.84 -9.12
C VAL A 63 1.25 -2.46 -10.19
N ASN A 64 1.20 -1.23 -10.68
CA ASN A 64 2.16 -0.78 -11.67
C ASN A 64 3.60 -0.71 -11.17
N CYS A 65 3.76 -0.52 -9.85
CA CYS A 65 5.02 -0.39 -9.15
C CYS A 65 5.41 -1.67 -8.40
N LEU A 66 4.69 -2.79 -8.59
CA LEU A 66 5.08 -4.08 -8.03
C LEU A 66 6.07 -4.80 -8.95
N SER A 67 7.16 -5.31 -8.36
CA SER A 67 8.05 -6.29 -8.99
C SER A 67 7.29 -7.57 -9.36
N GLN A 68 7.91 -8.43 -10.19
CA GLN A 68 7.39 -9.78 -10.43
C GLN A 68 7.21 -10.53 -9.11
N LYS A 69 6.03 -11.16 -8.93
CA LYS A 69 5.63 -11.83 -7.68
C LYS A 69 5.57 -10.88 -6.47
N GLY A 70 5.40 -9.58 -6.71
CA GLY A 70 5.24 -8.58 -5.67
C GLY A 70 3.99 -8.82 -4.82
N THR A 71 4.05 -8.34 -3.58
CA THR A 71 2.96 -8.46 -2.60
C THR A 71 2.34 -7.10 -2.32
N LEU A 72 1.01 -7.03 -2.34
CA LEU A 72 0.26 -5.85 -1.88
C LEU A 72 -0.46 -6.19 -0.58
N LEU A 73 -0.18 -5.41 0.47
CA LEU A 73 -0.83 -5.50 1.77
C LEU A 73 -1.74 -4.28 1.96
N LEU A 74 -3.04 -4.51 2.08
CA LEU A 74 -4.04 -3.44 2.24
C LEU A 74 -4.71 -3.54 3.61
N SER A 75 -4.95 -2.41 4.26
CA SER A 75 -5.84 -2.29 5.43
C SER A 75 -6.42 -0.86 5.52
N GLY A 76 -7.13 -0.54 6.59
CA GLY A 76 -7.74 0.80 6.80
C GLY A 76 -9.19 0.90 6.31
N PHE A 77 -9.86 -0.25 6.14
CA PHE A 77 -11.24 -0.37 5.71
C PHE A 77 -11.97 -1.48 6.48
N TYR A 78 -13.30 -1.51 6.36
CA TYR A 78 -14.13 -2.49 7.05
C TYR A 78 -14.27 -3.78 6.23
N GLN A 79 -14.58 -4.89 6.90
CA GLN A 79 -14.79 -6.20 6.26
C GLN A 79 -15.81 -6.16 5.10
N ASP A 80 -16.84 -5.31 5.20
CA ASP A 80 -17.87 -5.16 4.17
C ASP A 80 -17.33 -4.55 2.87
N ASP A 81 -16.14 -3.93 2.91
CA ASP A 81 -15.47 -3.34 1.76
C ASP A 81 -14.56 -4.35 1.02
N ILE A 82 -14.37 -5.56 1.55
CA ILE A 82 -13.53 -6.59 0.91
C ILE A 82 -13.98 -6.89 -0.53
N PRO A 83 -15.28 -7.09 -0.83
CA PRO A 83 -15.71 -7.45 -2.19
C PRO A 83 -15.39 -6.38 -3.23
N ILE A 84 -15.54 -5.09 -2.89
CA ILE A 84 -15.25 -4.00 -3.83
C ILE A 84 -13.74 -3.82 -4.05
N ILE A 85 -12.94 -4.00 -3.00
CA ILE A 85 -11.47 -3.94 -3.08
C ILE A 85 -10.93 -5.13 -3.89
N ASP A 86 -11.41 -6.34 -3.63
CA ASP A 86 -11.00 -7.55 -4.35
C ASP A 86 -11.39 -7.50 -5.84
N THR A 87 -12.58 -6.97 -6.13
CA THR A 87 -13.01 -6.74 -7.51
C THR A 87 -12.07 -5.77 -8.24
N GLU A 88 -11.64 -4.68 -7.61
CA GLU A 88 -10.71 -3.73 -8.23
C GLU A 88 -9.31 -4.32 -8.38
N ALA A 89 -8.76 -4.95 -7.34
CA ALA A 89 -7.44 -5.57 -7.35
C ALA A 89 -7.34 -6.67 -8.43
N SER A 90 -8.37 -7.51 -8.55
CA SER A 90 -8.42 -8.61 -9.51
C SER A 90 -8.34 -8.16 -10.97
N LYS A 91 -8.81 -6.94 -11.31
CA LYS A 91 -8.69 -6.37 -12.67
C LYS A 91 -7.23 -6.24 -13.14
N TYR A 92 -6.30 -6.14 -12.21
CA TYR A 92 -4.88 -5.91 -12.47
C TYR A 92 -4.02 -7.14 -12.20
N GLY A 93 -4.61 -8.33 -12.11
CA GLY A 93 -3.86 -9.59 -11.96
C GLY A 93 -3.32 -9.84 -10.55
N LEU A 94 -3.84 -9.14 -9.55
CA LEU A 94 -3.64 -9.49 -8.15
C LEU A 94 -4.57 -10.64 -7.77
N ARG A 95 -4.04 -11.59 -6.99
CA ARG A 95 -4.82 -12.68 -6.41
C ARG A 95 -4.83 -12.55 -4.89
N LEU A 96 -6.02 -12.50 -4.30
CA LEU A 96 -6.19 -12.53 -2.86
C LEU A 96 -5.67 -13.86 -2.29
N SER A 97 -4.80 -13.77 -1.29
CA SER A 97 -4.14 -14.91 -0.67
C SER A 97 -4.43 -15.05 0.82
N GLU A 98 -4.76 -13.96 1.50
CA GLU A 98 -5.02 -13.95 2.93
C GLU A 98 -5.96 -12.80 3.31
N ILE A 99 -6.83 -13.06 4.28
CA ILE A 99 -7.76 -12.10 4.88
C ILE A 99 -7.57 -12.19 6.39
N ILE A 100 -7.38 -11.05 7.05
CA ILE A 100 -7.35 -10.92 8.50
C ILE A 100 -8.44 -9.94 8.91
N GLU A 101 -9.27 -10.33 9.87
CA GLU A 101 -10.35 -9.50 10.40
C GLU A 101 -10.17 -9.27 11.90
N ARG A 102 -10.42 -8.05 12.36
CA ARG A 102 -10.40 -7.70 13.78
C ARG A 102 -11.32 -6.51 14.04
N ASN A 103 -12.31 -6.68 14.92
CA ASN A 103 -13.23 -5.61 15.32
C ASN A 103 -13.84 -4.89 14.10
N ASN A 104 -14.31 -5.65 13.11
CA ASN A 104 -14.82 -5.21 11.81
C ASN A 104 -13.79 -4.59 10.84
N TRP A 105 -12.55 -4.36 11.26
CA TRP A 105 -11.47 -3.94 10.36
C TRP A 105 -10.92 -5.14 9.60
N ALA A 106 -10.57 -4.93 8.34
CA ALA A 106 -9.96 -5.94 7.50
C ALA A 106 -8.51 -5.57 7.09
N ALA A 107 -7.71 -6.61 6.89
CA ALA A 107 -6.45 -6.54 6.16
C ALA A 107 -6.40 -7.64 5.12
N LEU A 108 -5.92 -7.31 3.93
CA LEU A 108 -5.88 -8.20 2.77
C LEU A 108 -4.44 -8.32 2.26
N LYS A 109 -4.05 -9.54 1.92
CA LYS A 109 -2.77 -9.82 1.25
C LYS A 109 -3.03 -10.33 -0.15
N TYR A 110 -2.50 -9.62 -1.12
CA TYR A 110 -2.53 -10.01 -2.53
C TYR A 110 -1.13 -10.38 -3.03
N THR A 111 -1.10 -11.27 -4.01
CA THR A 111 0.11 -11.63 -4.76
C THR A 111 -0.11 -11.37 -6.23
N LEU A 112 0.87 -10.77 -6.90
CA LEU A 112 0.81 -10.53 -8.36
C LEU A 112 1.10 -11.84 -9.11
N ILE A 113 0.10 -12.36 -9.83
CA ILE A 113 0.20 -13.64 -10.54
C ILE A 113 0.43 -13.49 -12.05
N THR A 114 0.08 -12.34 -12.63
CA THR A 114 0.24 -12.07 -14.07
C THR A 114 1.40 -11.10 -14.27
N VAL A 115 2.38 -11.50 -15.08
CA VAL A 115 3.48 -10.62 -15.51
C VAL A 115 2.93 -9.70 -16.60
N LYS A 116 3.14 -8.40 -16.45
CA LYS A 116 2.85 -7.38 -17.47
C LYS A 116 3.57 -7.65 -18.78
#